data_AF-A0AAI9R5I6-F1
#
_entry.id   AF-A0AAI9R5I6-F1
#
_cell.length_a   1.000
_cell.length_b   1.000
_cell.length_c   1.000
_cell.angle_alpha   90.00
_cell.angle_beta   90.00
_cell.angle_gamma   90.00
#
_symmetry.space_group_name_H-M   'P 1'
#
loop_
_entity.id
_entity.type
_entity.pdbx_description
1 polymer ?
#
loop_
_entity_poly.entity_id
_entity_poly.type
_entity_poly.pdbx_seq_one_letter_code
_entity_poly.pdbx_strand_id
1 'polypeptide(L)'
;MTELPFDAVLVANRGEIAVRVLTAAREAGLRGVAVFSDADAKALHVELADEAIHLPGQTLAETYLNTDAIIAAAQSSGAQAIHPGYGFLSERADFASAVKQAGLIWIGPPPEAISTMGDKISARLKMMESGVPVIPGEELSVPDGADHLGQLAACAARVGYPLLLKASAGGGGKGMRAVSEPKMLRTEYEAASREASAAFGDGTIYVERLLVGARHIEVQVLADSHGNCIHLNERDCSLQRRHQKVIEEAPSPVVNAELREAMGAAAVMAAKAVDYEGAGTVEFLLSDRGDFFFLEMNTRLQVEHPVTEMITGVDLVLKQFEVAAGMTLGLTQSDIGITGHSMEARIYAEDPSKGFLPAIGDLAMWRAPAGPGIRVDTGVREGDSVTVDFDPMLAKLVVHAPTRTAAARRLYNALSDLRALGVITNIGFLRQMTIHPDFVSGSITTDYLDSTDISEFAEPEHDPSTLVAIAAAASRFGLDRVGVAGGDGTLVDEHTGHAGDPFRTLSRSFP
;
A
#
# COMPACT_ATOMS: atom_id res chain seq x y z
N MET A 1 9.53 3.44 30.36
CA MET A 1 8.85 3.92 29.15
C MET A 1 8.72 5.42 29.33
N THR A 2 9.30 6.22 28.45
CA THR A 2 9.00 7.65 28.39
C THR A 2 7.49 7.78 28.14
N GLU A 3 6.78 8.49 29.00
CA GLU A 3 5.34 8.73 28.80
C GLU A 3 5.15 9.57 27.53
N LEU A 4 4.37 9.05 26.58
CA LEU A 4 3.93 9.81 25.42
C LEU A 4 2.99 10.93 25.90
N PRO A 5 2.94 12.09 25.21
CA PRO A 5 2.06 13.21 25.59
C PRO A 5 0.57 12.92 25.34
N PHE A 6 0.25 11.74 24.79
CA PHE A 6 -1.08 11.21 24.61
C PHE A 6 -1.12 9.76 25.09
N ASP A 7 -2.26 9.34 25.63
CA ASP A 7 -2.52 7.97 26.05
C ASP A 7 -3.62 7.30 25.21
N ALA A 8 -4.27 8.04 24.30
CA ALA A 8 -5.29 7.53 23.41
C ALA A 8 -5.17 8.08 21.97
N VAL A 9 -5.29 7.17 21.00
CA VAL A 9 -5.21 7.46 19.56
C VAL A 9 -6.49 7.04 18.86
N LEU A 10 -7.15 7.97 18.18
CA LEU A 10 -8.23 7.64 17.24
C LEU A 10 -7.65 7.34 15.86
N VAL A 11 -8.06 6.21 15.29
CA VAL A 11 -7.68 5.83 13.93
C VAL A 11 -8.77 6.25 12.96
N ALA A 12 -8.52 7.30 12.19
CA ALA A 12 -9.45 7.86 11.21
C ALA A 12 -9.41 7.07 9.89
N ASN A 13 -9.59 5.76 9.99
CA ASN A 13 -9.52 4.81 8.88
C ASN A 13 -10.28 3.52 9.20
N ARG A 14 -10.25 2.55 8.28
CA ARG A 14 -10.91 1.23 8.41
C ARG A 14 -10.02 0.10 7.90
N GLY A 15 -10.48 -1.14 8.04
CA GLY A 15 -9.84 -2.31 7.42
C GLY A 15 -8.44 -2.58 7.98
N GLU A 16 -7.55 -3.12 7.15
CA GLU A 16 -6.25 -3.63 7.60
C GLU A 16 -5.39 -2.54 8.27
N ILE A 17 -5.37 -1.33 7.72
CA ILE A 17 -4.54 -0.25 8.27
C ILE A 17 -5.05 0.21 9.64
N ALA A 18 -6.38 0.18 9.85
CA ALA A 18 -6.93 0.45 11.16
C ALA A 18 -6.50 -0.63 12.17
N VAL A 19 -6.55 -1.91 11.76
CA VAL A 19 -6.04 -3.03 12.57
C VAL A 19 -4.55 -2.87 12.90
N ARG A 20 -3.72 -2.51 11.91
CA ARG A 20 -2.27 -2.29 12.08
C ARG A 20 -1.98 -1.18 13.10
N VAL A 21 -2.66 -0.04 12.99
CA VAL A 21 -2.47 1.10 13.90
C VAL A 21 -2.99 0.81 15.30
N LEU A 22 -4.16 0.17 15.43
CA LEU A 22 -4.71 -0.24 16.74
C LEU A 22 -3.81 -1.26 17.44
N THR A 23 -3.23 -2.21 16.68
CA THR A 23 -2.26 -3.17 17.22
C THR A 23 -1.02 -2.46 17.75
N ALA A 24 -0.47 -1.52 16.97
CA ALA A 24 0.67 -0.71 17.39
C ALA A 24 0.36 0.13 18.64
N ALA A 25 -0.83 0.74 18.70
CA ALA A 25 -1.28 1.52 19.85
C ALA A 25 -1.29 0.66 21.11
N ARG A 26 -1.88 -0.54 21.04
CA ARG A 26 -1.90 -1.50 22.16
C ARG A 26 -0.49 -1.91 22.60
N GLU A 27 0.42 -2.16 21.67
CA GLU A 27 1.83 -2.48 21.98
C GLU A 27 2.57 -1.32 22.65
N ALA A 28 2.27 -0.08 22.25
CA ALA A 28 2.79 1.13 22.87
C ALA A 28 2.15 1.43 24.25
N GLY A 29 1.13 0.66 24.66
CA GLY A 29 0.36 0.92 25.89
C GLY A 29 -0.65 2.07 25.77
N LEU A 30 -1.02 2.43 24.54
CA LEU A 30 -2.01 3.45 24.21
C LEU A 30 -3.39 2.80 24.01
N ARG A 31 -4.44 3.54 24.39
CA ARG A 31 -5.82 3.18 24.10
C ARG A 31 -6.15 3.48 22.64
N GLY A 32 -6.57 2.46 21.90
CA GLY A 32 -6.95 2.58 20.50
C GLY A 32 -8.45 2.84 20.32
N VAL A 33 -8.81 3.91 19.61
CA VAL A 33 -10.20 4.26 19.29
C VAL A 33 -10.46 4.07 17.79
N ALA A 34 -11.44 3.25 17.43
CA ALA A 34 -11.90 3.10 16.05
C ALA A 34 -13.06 4.04 15.74
N VAL A 35 -13.19 4.42 14.46
CA VAL A 35 -14.44 4.95 13.91
C VAL A 35 -15.03 3.94 12.92
N PHE A 36 -16.36 3.94 12.78
CA PHE A 36 -17.04 3.03 11.84
C PHE A 36 -18.33 3.61 11.28
N SER A 37 -18.68 3.23 10.05
CA SER A 37 -20.02 3.42 9.48
C SER A 37 -20.89 2.18 9.72
N ASP A 38 -22.20 2.27 9.45
CA ASP A 38 -23.12 1.12 9.56
C ASP A 38 -22.63 -0.14 8.82
N ALA A 39 -21.98 0.03 7.66
CA ALA A 39 -21.41 -1.07 6.88
C ALA A 39 -20.25 -1.80 7.58
N ASP A 40 -19.53 -1.11 8.45
CA ASP A 40 -18.39 -1.63 9.20
C ASP A 40 -18.73 -1.99 10.66
N ALA A 41 -20.00 -1.97 11.05
CA ALA A 41 -20.41 -2.20 12.45
C ALA A 41 -19.93 -3.53 13.07
N LYS A 42 -19.56 -4.50 12.22
CA LYS A 42 -18.99 -5.80 12.63
C LYS A 42 -17.58 -6.04 12.08
N ALA A 43 -16.91 -5.03 11.55
CA ALA A 43 -15.58 -5.14 10.97
C ALA A 43 -14.53 -5.46 12.04
N LEU A 44 -13.43 -6.10 11.63
CA LEU A 44 -12.37 -6.54 12.53
C LEU A 44 -11.74 -5.37 13.31
N HIS A 45 -11.56 -4.20 12.70
CA HIS A 45 -10.96 -3.05 13.38
C HIS A 45 -11.85 -2.48 14.49
N VAL A 46 -13.17 -2.64 14.38
CA VAL A 46 -14.13 -2.24 15.43
C VAL A 46 -14.03 -3.16 16.64
N GLU A 47 -13.86 -4.46 16.42
CA GLU A 47 -13.68 -5.42 17.51
C GLU A 47 -12.34 -5.26 18.24
N LEU A 48 -11.29 -4.91 17.51
CA LEU A 48 -9.94 -4.80 18.09
C LEU A 48 -9.69 -3.51 18.87
N ALA A 49 -10.49 -2.47 18.64
CA ALA A 49 -10.35 -1.21 19.35
C ALA A 49 -10.84 -1.31 20.80
N ASP A 50 -10.25 -0.52 21.70
CA ASP A 50 -10.70 -0.41 23.09
C ASP A 50 -12.04 0.34 23.17
N GLU A 51 -12.28 1.25 22.22
CA GLU A 51 -13.54 1.98 22.05
C GLU A 51 -13.81 2.19 20.55
N ALA A 52 -15.07 2.17 20.15
CA ALA A 52 -15.46 2.41 18.76
C ALA A 52 -16.60 3.44 18.68
N ILE A 53 -16.41 4.47 17.87
CA ILE A 53 -17.38 5.57 17.69
C ILE A 53 -18.08 5.44 16.33
N HIS A 54 -19.40 5.39 16.37
CA HIS A 54 -20.21 5.34 15.16
C HIS A 54 -20.25 6.70 14.44
N LEU A 55 -19.96 6.69 13.15
CA LEU A 55 -20.11 7.84 12.24
C LEU A 55 -21.46 7.75 11.54
N PRO A 56 -22.42 8.64 11.86
CA PRO A 56 -23.73 8.60 11.21
C PRO A 56 -23.61 9.00 9.74
N GLY A 57 -24.20 8.19 8.85
CA GLY A 57 -24.23 8.49 7.41
C GLY A 57 -24.21 7.21 6.57
N GLN A 58 -24.55 7.34 5.29
CA GLN A 58 -24.54 6.21 4.35
C GLN A 58 -23.39 6.32 3.36
N THR A 59 -22.90 7.54 3.11
CA THR A 59 -21.83 7.79 2.13
C THR A 59 -20.49 8.00 2.80
N LEU A 60 -19.40 7.82 2.03
CA LEU A 60 -18.05 8.15 2.49
C LEU A 60 -17.93 9.64 2.89
N ALA A 61 -18.61 10.53 2.16
CA ALA A 61 -18.63 11.97 2.43
C ALA A 61 -19.24 12.32 3.79
N GLU A 62 -20.22 11.56 4.24
CA GLU A 62 -20.87 11.74 5.54
C GLU A 62 -20.09 11.06 6.68
N THR A 63 -19.26 10.05 6.35
CA THR A 63 -18.56 9.19 7.31
C THR A 63 -17.03 9.39 7.27
N TYR A 64 -16.28 8.51 6.61
CA TYR A 64 -14.82 8.47 6.64
C TYR A 64 -14.13 9.68 5.96
N LEU A 65 -14.86 10.50 5.22
CA LEU A 65 -14.38 11.75 4.62
C LEU A 65 -14.94 13.00 5.32
N ASN A 66 -15.65 12.82 6.45
CA ASN A 66 -16.24 13.91 7.20
C ASN A 66 -15.33 14.37 8.34
N THR A 67 -14.60 15.46 8.09
CA THR A 67 -13.69 16.10 9.06
C THR A 67 -14.36 16.36 10.41
N ASP A 68 -15.54 16.98 10.41
CA ASP A 68 -16.22 17.39 11.65
C ASP A 68 -16.67 16.18 12.46
N ALA A 69 -17.19 15.14 11.80
CA ALA A 69 -17.61 13.91 12.48
C ALA A 69 -16.42 13.17 13.12
N ILE A 70 -15.27 13.11 12.45
CA ILE A 70 -14.07 12.45 12.97
C ILE A 70 -13.47 13.24 14.15
N ILE A 71 -13.40 14.57 14.06
CA ILE A 71 -12.92 15.40 15.17
C ILE A 71 -13.86 15.28 16.38
N ALA A 72 -15.19 15.29 16.16
CA ALA A 72 -16.17 15.08 17.22
C ALA A 72 -16.04 13.68 17.87
N ALA A 73 -15.75 12.65 17.08
CA ALA A 73 -15.48 11.30 17.58
C ALA A 73 -14.21 11.26 18.46
N ALA A 74 -13.14 11.95 18.06
CA ALA A 74 -11.92 12.04 18.86
C ALA A 74 -12.16 12.76 20.20
N GLN A 75 -12.86 13.90 20.16
CA GLN A 75 -13.16 14.68 21.35
C GLN A 75 -14.09 13.95 22.32
N SER A 76 -15.11 13.25 21.82
CA SER A 76 -16.07 12.53 22.67
C SER A 76 -15.48 11.28 23.31
N SER A 77 -14.59 10.57 22.61
CA SER A 77 -13.83 9.43 23.16
C SER A 77 -12.67 9.84 24.05
N GLY A 78 -12.29 11.13 24.05
CA GLY A 78 -11.13 11.64 24.78
C GLY A 78 -9.78 11.27 24.17
N ALA A 79 -9.74 10.83 22.92
CA ALA A 79 -8.49 10.63 22.19
C ALA A 79 -7.75 11.98 22.01
N GLN A 80 -6.45 12.03 22.31
CA GLN A 80 -5.66 13.25 22.12
C GLN A 80 -4.95 13.30 20.77
N ALA A 81 -4.86 12.17 20.05
CA ALA A 81 -4.18 12.08 18.77
C ALA A 81 -5.05 11.38 17.71
N ILE A 82 -4.87 11.77 16.44
CA ILE A 82 -5.52 11.14 15.29
C ILE A 82 -4.45 10.60 14.34
N HIS A 83 -4.52 9.29 14.06
CA HIS A 83 -3.75 8.66 12.99
C HIS A 83 -4.66 8.43 11.78
N PRO A 84 -4.33 8.95 10.60
CA PRO A 84 -5.23 8.88 9.44
C PRO A 84 -5.09 7.59 8.60
N GLY A 85 -4.23 6.64 9.01
CA GLY A 85 -3.81 5.53 8.15
C GLY A 85 -3.29 5.99 6.78
N TYR A 86 -3.82 5.41 5.71
CA TYR A 86 -3.60 5.81 4.32
C TYR A 86 -4.92 5.86 3.54
N GLY A 87 -4.97 6.58 2.42
CA GLY A 87 -6.24 6.88 1.73
C GLY A 87 -7.14 7.80 2.57
N PHE A 88 -8.42 7.93 2.20
CA PHE A 88 -9.38 8.83 2.85
C PHE A 88 -8.82 10.24 3.07
N LEU A 89 -8.69 10.68 4.34
CA LEU A 89 -8.24 12.02 4.72
C LEU A 89 -6.73 12.12 5.02
N SER A 90 -5.96 11.04 4.83
CA SER A 90 -4.53 11.02 5.17
C SER A 90 -3.66 12.03 4.42
N GLU A 91 -4.06 12.44 3.22
CA GLU A 91 -3.35 13.44 2.40
C GLU A 91 -4.21 14.71 2.22
N ARG A 92 -5.06 15.01 3.20
CA ARG A 92 -5.93 16.19 3.21
C ARG A 92 -5.37 17.25 4.15
N ALA A 93 -4.70 18.25 3.57
CA ALA A 93 -4.09 19.35 4.32
C ALA A 93 -5.12 20.14 5.16
N ASP A 94 -6.35 20.29 4.65
CA ASP A 94 -7.47 20.88 5.36
C ASP A 94 -7.89 20.06 6.58
N PHE A 95 -7.91 18.73 6.48
CA PHE A 95 -8.15 17.84 7.61
C PHE A 95 -7.04 17.93 8.66
N ALA A 96 -5.77 17.81 8.26
CA ALA A 96 -4.64 17.93 9.17
C ALA A 96 -4.63 19.28 9.92
N SER A 97 -4.99 20.36 9.23
CA SER A 97 -5.15 21.69 9.83
C SER A 97 -6.29 21.73 10.85
N ALA A 98 -7.44 21.16 10.51
CA ALA A 98 -8.61 21.10 11.40
C ALA A 98 -8.33 20.29 12.68
N VAL A 99 -7.63 19.16 12.58
CA VAL A 99 -7.20 18.36 13.73
C VAL A 99 -6.34 19.19 14.68
N LYS A 100 -5.32 19.90 14.15
CA LYS A 100 -4.45 20.77 14.96
C LYS A 100 -5.23 21.95 15.58
N GLN A 101 -6.16 22.55 14.84
CA GLN A 101 -7.01 23.65 15.35
C GLN A 101 -7.97 23.18 16.45
N ALA A 102 -8.39 21.92 16.43
CA ALA A 102 -9.19 21.29 17.47
C ALA A 102 -8.39 20.92 18.74
N GLY A 103 -7.08 21.22 18.77
CA GLY A 103 -6.19 20.91 19.89
C GLY A 103 -5.76 19.45 19.96
N LEU A 104 -5.95 18.68 18.89
CA LEU A 104 -5.56 17.28 18.78
C LEU A 104 -4.19 17.14 18.09
N ILE A 105 -3.46 16.09 18.42
CA ILE A 105 -2.19 15.74 17.79
C ILE A 105 -2.48 15.06 16.46
N TRP A 106 -1.92 15.63 15.39
CA TRP A 106 -1.93 15.04 14.06
C TRP A 106 -0.73 14.08 13.91
N ILE A 107 -0.99 12.79 13.69
CA ILE A 107 0.06 11.79 13.45
C ILE A 107 0.31 11.70 11.94
N GLY A 108 1.09 12.65 11.43
CA GLY A 108 1.44 12.79 10.01
C GLY A 108 2.23 14.06 9.75
N PRO A 109 2.57 14.34 8.47
CA PRO A 109 3.34 15.52 8.12
C PRO A 109 2.55 16.83 8.28
N PRO A 110 3.22 18.00 8.32
CA PRO A 110 2.56 19.29 8.42
C PRO A 110 1.59 19.54 7.25
N PRO A 111 0.46 20.26 7.46
CA PRO A 111 -0.47 20.60 6.40
C PRO A 111 0.17 21.25 5.16
N GLU A 112 1.19 22.08 5.37
CA GLU A 112 1.92 22.76 4.31
C GLU A 112 2.71 21.79 3.43
N ALA A 113 3.31 20.74 4.03
CA ALA A 113 3.97 19.67 3.30
C ALA A 113 2.97 18.84 2.48
N ILE A 114 1.82 18.49 3.08
CA ILE A 114 0.73 17.78 2.39
C ILE A 114 0.23 18.60 1.20
N SER A 115 -0.01 19.90 1.39
CA SER A 115 -0.50 20.77 0.33
C SER A 115 0.52 20.94 -0.81
N THR A 116 1.80 21.11 -0.47
CA THR A 116 2.86 21.32 -1.45
C THR A 116 3.10 20.07 -2.29
N MET A 117 3.10 18.91 -1.66
CA MET A 117 3.36 17.63 -2.34
C MET A 117 2.12 17.04 -3.03
N GLY A 118 0.92 17.38 -2.56
CA GLY A 118 -0.35 16.99 -3.21
C GLY A 118 -0.62 17.75 -4.51
N ASP A 119 -0.03 18.94 -4.70
CA ASP A 119 -0.09 19.67 -5.97
C ASP A 119 1.11 19.32 -6.86
N LYS A 120 0.83 18.68 -8.00
CA LYS A 120 1.88 18.14 -8.89
C LYS A 120 2.84 19.21 -9.39
N ILE A 121 2.35 20.41 -9.68
CA ILE A 121 3.18 21.50 -10.21
C ILE A 121 4.08 22.04 -9.09
N SER A 122 3.51 22.36 -7.94
CA SER A 122 4.22 22.86 -6.76
C SER A 122 5.26 21.85 -6.28
N ALA A 123 4.90 20.58 -6.16
CA ALA A 123 5.81 19.49 -5.81
C ALA A 123 6.99 19.45 -6.78
N ARG A 124 6.71 19.45 -8.09
CA ARG A 124 7.76 19.36 -9.12
C ARG A 124 8.70 20.55 -9.10
N LEU A 125 8.18 21.78 -9.00
CA LEU A 125 8.99 23.01 -8.90
C LEU A 125 9.87 22.95 -7.65
N LYS A 126 9.29 22.55 -6.52
CA LYS A 126 10.02 22.41 -5.26
C LYS A 126 11.15 21.38 -5.35
N MET A 127 10.91 20.24 -6.00
CA MET A 127 11.93 19.22 -6.22
C MET A 127 13.08 19.72 -7.11
N MET A 128 12.75 20.45 -8.19
CA MET A 128 13.77 21.09 -9.04
C MET A 128 14.63 22.08 -8.27
N GLU A 129 14.02 22.99 -7.51
CA GLU A 129 14.71 23.99 -6.70
C GLU A 129 15.63 23.36 -5.66
N SER A 130 15.23 22.19 -5.15
CA SER A 130 15.98 21.45 -4.13
C SER A 130 17.11 20.60 -4.72
N GLY A 131 17.17 20.42 -6.04
CA GLY A 131 18.18 19.59 -6.71
C GLY A 131 17.81 18.11 -6.82
N VAL A 132 16.57 17.74 -6.51
CA VAL A 132 16.06 16.38 -6.70
C VAL A 132 15.83 16.15 -8.21
N PRO A 133 16.35 15.07 -8.80
CA PRO A 133 16.14 14.80 -10.22
C PRO A 133 14.65 14.69 -10.56
N VAL A 134 14.16 15.48 -11.51
CA VAL A 134 12.79 15.40 -12.04
C VAL A 134 12.82 14.99 -13.50
N ILE A 135 11.73 14.39 -14.00
CA ILE A 135 11.64 14.01 -15.41
C ILE A 135 11.83 15.28 -16.26
N PRO A 136 12.77 15.28 -17.23
CA PRO A 136 12.95 16.40 -18.14
C PRO A 136 11.61 16.74 -18.80
N GLY A 137 11.18 17.99 -18.66
CA GLY A 137 9.92 18.45 -19.18
C GLY A 137 9.75 19.96 -19.04
N GLU A 138 8.90 20.51 -19.89
CA GLU A 138 8.63 21.93 -20.01
C GLU A 138 7.13 22.15 -20.26
N GLU A 139 6.59 23.19 -19.65
CA GLU A 139 5.22 23.63 -19.90
C GLU A 139 5.19 24.50 -21.17
N LEU A 140 4.28 24.17 -22.09
CA LEU A 140 4.03 24.97 -23.28
C LEU A 140 2.63 25.56 -23.20
N SER A 141 2.58 26.85 -22.90
CA SER A 141 1.41 27.67 -23.14
C SER A 141 1.61 28.43 -24.44
N VAL A 142 0.77 28.16 -25.43
CA VAL A 142 0.82 28.84 -26.74
C VAL A 142 -0.39 29.77 -26.86
N PRO A 143 -0.19 31.09 -26.92
CA PRO A 143 -1.27 32.04 -27.19
C PRO A 143 -1.89 31.82 -28.58
N ASP A 144 -3.20 32.06 -28.70
CA ASP A 144 -3.92 31.95 -29.97
C ASP A 144 -3.25 32.78 -31.09
N GLY A 145 -2.91 32.12 -32.20
CA GLY A 145 -2.33 32.74 -33.40
C GLY A 145 -0.80 32.77 -33.50
N ALA A 146 -0.06 32.25 -32.52
CA ALA A 146 1.40 32.11 -32.59
C ALA A 146 1.85 30.87 -33.40
N ASP A 147 3.09 30.88 -33.91
CA ASP A 147 3.73 29.70 -34.52
C ASP A 147 4.03 28.65 -33.43
N HIS A 148 3.04 27.79 -33.18
CA HIS A 148 3.10 26.67 -32.25
C HIS A 148 4.18 25.65 -32.64
N LEU A 149 4.53 25.52 -33.92
CA LEU A 149 5.40 24.43 -34.37
C LEU A 149 6.87 24.68 -34.00
N GLY A 150 7.34 25.91 -34.13
CA GLY A 150 8.72 26.27 -33.80
C GLY A 150 9.03 26.08 -32.32
N GLN A 151 8.14 26.55 -31.43
CA GLN A 151 8.30 26.42 -29.98
C GLN A 151 8.17 24.96 -29.53
N LEU A 152 7.16 24.24 -30.06
CA LEU A 152 6.93 22.83 -29.77
C LEU A 152 8.10 21.96 -30.24
N ALA A 153 8.65 22.21 -31.44
CA ALA A 153 9.82 21.49 -31.94
C ALA A 153 11.09 21.78 -31.13
N ALA A 154 11.31 23.04 -30.71
CA ALA A 154 12.45 23.40 -29.87
C ALA A 154 12.37 22.76 -28.48
N CYS A 155 11.18 22.72 -27.88
CA CYS A 155 10.91 22.01 -26.63
C CYS A 155 11.15 20.50 -26.79
N ALA A 156 10.54 19.87 -27.80
CA ALA A 156 10.72 18.46 -28.08
C ALA A 156 12.19 18.07 -28.32
N ALA A 157 12.98 18.95 -28.95
CA ALA A 157 14.42 18.74 -29.15
C ALA A 157 15.23 18.78 -27.84
N ARG A 158 14.82 19.61 -26.86
CA ARG A 158 15.46 19.67 -25.53
C ARG A 158 15.07 18.49 -24.65
N VAL A 159 13.79 18.12 -24.65
CA VAL A 159 13.26 17.02 -23.83
C VAL A 159 13.69 15.65 -24.39
N GLY A 160 13.65 15.49 -25.71
CA GLY A 160 14.05 14.27 -26.42
C GLY A 160 12.95 13.20 -26.51
N TYR A 161 12.89 12.49 -27.64
CA TYR A 161 11.89 11.43 -27.89
C TYR A 161 12.29 10.08 -27.23
N PRO A 162 11.29 9.24 -26.86
CA PRO A 162 9.85 9.49 -26.94
C PRO A 162 9.37 10.51 -25.88
N LEU A 163 8.30 11.23 -26.20
CA LEU A 163 7.71 12.28 -25.36
C LEU A 163 6.32 11.85 -24.86
N LEU A 164 5.90 12.42 -23.73
CA LEU A 164 4.54 12.36 -23.23
C LEU A 164 4.00 13.78 -23.15
N LEU A 165 2.89 14.02 -23.83
CA LEU A 165 2.11 15.25 -23.75
C LEU A 165 1.04 15.06 -22.67
N LYS A 166 0.94 15.97 -21.70
CA LYS A 166 -0.06 15.94 -20.63
C LYS A 166 -0.76 17.28 -20.51
N ALA A 167 -2.05 17.29 -20.17
CA ALA A 167 -2.72 18.53 -19.80
C ALA A 167 -2.12 19.09 -18.48
N SER A 168 -1.73 20.37 -18.45
CA SER A 168 -1.17 21.00 -17.24
C SER A 168 -2.15 20.99 -16.07
N ALA A 169 -3.44 21.24 -16.34
CA ALA A 169 -4.52 21.28 -15.35
C ALA A 169 -5.18 19.91 -15.08
N GLY A 170 -4.67 18.81 -15.68
CA GLY A 170 -5.34 17.51 -15.72
C GLY A 170 -4.81 16.48 -14.70
N GLY A 171 -5.73 15.66 -14.16
CA GLY A 171 -5.43 14.49 -13.34
C GLY A 171 -6.11 13.21 -13.87
N GLY A 172 -5.64 12.03 -13.45
CA GLY A 172 -6.30 10.76 -13.76
C GLY A 172 -6.12 10.23 -15.19
N GLY A 173 -5.03 10.60 -15.86
CA GLY A 173 -4.61 10.03 -17.15
C GLY A 173 -5.38 10.49 -18.40
N LYS A 174 -6.34 11.41 -18.25
CA LYS A 174 -7.04 12.07 -19.36
C LYS A 174 -6.14 13.13 -20.01
N GLY A 175 -6.14 13.23 -21.33
CA GLY A 175 -5.29 14.17 -22.07
C GLY A 175 -3.80 13.81 -22.10
N MET A 176 -3.45 12.53 -21.89
CA MET A 176 -2.06 12.05 -22.03
C MET A 176 -1.83 11.42 -23.41
N ARG A 177 -0.82 11.87 -24.15
CA ARG A 177 -0.49 11.33 -25.49
C ARG A 177 0.99 11.08 -25.66
N ALA A 178 1.35 9.84 -25.99
CA ALA A 178 2.71 9.46 -26.30
C ALA A 178 3.08 9.91 -27.73
N VAL A 179 4.25 10.50 -27.89
CA VAL A 179 4.82 10.88 -29.19
C VAL A 179 6.15 10.18 -29.35
N SER A 180 6.19 9.15 -30.21
CA SER A 180 7.39 8.34 -30.42
C SER A 180 8.38 8.96 -31.42
N GLU A 181 7.89 9.80 -32.34
CA GLU A 181 8.71 10.36 -33.40
C GLU A 181 8.28 11.80 -33.79
N PRO A 182 9.22 12.63 -34.30
CA PRO A 182 8.95 14.05 -34.56
C PRO A 182 7.78 14.35 -35.49
N LYS A 183 7.50 13.49 -36.46
CA LYS A 183 6.41 13.69 -37.42
C LYS A 183 5.00 13.66 -36.78
N MET A 184 4.88 13.03 -35.61
CA MET A 184 3.61 12.88 -34.89
C MET A 184 3.33 14.04 -33.91
N LEU A 185 4.36 14.82 -33.58
CA LEU A 185 4.32 15.84 -32.53
C LEU A 185 3.18 16.83 -32.69
N ARG A 186 3.01 17.37 -33.90
CA ARG A 186 1.95 18.34 -34.22
C ARG A 186 0.57 17.74 -33.99
N THR A 187 0.31 16.58 -34.58
CA THR A 187 -1.01 15.94 -34.55
C THR A 187 -1.42 15.55 -33.14
N GLU A 188 -0.49 14.97 -32.37
CA GLU A 188 -0.75 14.57 -30.99
C GLU A 188 -0.90 15.77 -30.06
N TYR A 189 -0.13 16.86 -30.26
CA TYR A 189 -0.30 18.10 -29.51
C TYR A 189 -1.67 18.75 -29.75
N GLU A 190 -2.07 18.91 -31.01
CA GLU A 190 -3.39 19.49 -31.35
C GLU A 190 -4.54 18.64 -30.78
N ALA A 191 -4.37 17.32 -30.72
CA ALA A 191 -5.33 16.43 -30.09
C ALA A 191 -5.34 16.56 -28.56
N ALA A 192 -4.17 16.55 -27.91
CA ALA A 192 -4.02 16.73 -26.46
C ALA A 192 -4.61 18.07 -26.00
N SER A 193 -4.27 19.16 -26.69
CA SER A 193 -4.70 20.51 -26.34
C SER A 193 -6.22 20.67 -26.46
N ARG A 194 -6.83 20.14 -27.54
CA ARG A 194 -8.30 20.14 -27.67
C ARG A 194 -8.99 19.33 -26.58
N GLU A 195 -8.44 18.17 -26.23
CA GLU A 195 -8.95 17.33 -25.15
C GLU A 195 -8.84 18.02 -23.79
N ALA A 196 -7.70 18.67 -23.52
CA ALA A 196 -7.46 19.46 -22.33
C ALA A 196 -8.42 20.65 -22.22
N SER A 197 -8.58 21.44 -23.29
CA SER A 197 -9.54 22.55 -23.32
C SER A 197 -10.98 22.08 -23.10
N ALA A 198 -11.37 20.95 -23.71
CA ALA A 198 -12.72 20.41 -23.55
C ALA A 198 -12.99 19.86 -22.15
N ALA A 199 -11.99 19.25 -21.51
CA ALA A 199 -12.12 18.64 -20.19
C ALA A 199 -11.93 19.63 -19.03
N PHE A 200 -11.02 20.61 -19.19
CA PHE A 200 -10.52 21.46 -18.10
C PHE A 200 -10.64 22.97 -18.39
N GLY A 201 -11.10 23.37 -19.58
CA GLY A 201 -11.20 24.79 -19.97
C GLY A 201 -9.86 25.45 -20.27
N ASP A 202 -8.75 24.72 -20.18
CA ASP A 202 -7.38 25.16 -20.42
C ASP A 202 -6.68 24.19 -21.39
N GLY A 203 -6.19 24.71 -22.51
CA GLY A 203 -5.49 23.95 -23.55
C GLY A 203 -3.99 23.81 -23.32
N THR A 204 -3.47 24.25 -22.18
CA THR A 204 -2.04 24.23 -21.85
C THR A 204 -1.55 22.79 -21.70
N ILE A 205 -0.46 22.48 -22.42
CA ILE A 205 0.13 21.14 -22.48
C ILE A 205 1.54 21.18 -21.89
N TYR A 206 1.78 20.24 -20.99
CA TYR A 206 3.09 19.89 -20.48
C TYR A 206 3.75 18.83 -21.36
N VAL A 207 4.99 19.06 -21.78
CA VAL A 207 5.79 18.12 -22.57
C VAL A 207 6.85 17.53 -21.65
N GLU A 208 6.86 16.22 -21.46
CA GLU A 208 7.89 15.53 -20.69
C GLU A 208 8.48 14.36 -21.47
N ARG A 209 9.65 13.89 -21.04
CA ARG A 209 10.25 12.67 -21.60
C ARG A 209 9.42 11.47 -21.16
N LEU A 210 9.00 10.65 -22.12
CA LEU A 210 8.34 9.38 -21.84
C LEU A 210 9.41 8.34 -21.47
N LEU A 211 9.32 7.82 -20.25
CA LEU A 211 10.14 6.69 -19.81
C LEU A 211 9.40 5.39 -20.17
N VAL A 212 9.97 4.62 -21.11
CA VAL A 212 9.45 3.31 -21.52
C VAL A 212 10.21 2.23 -20.77
N GLY A 213 9.52 1.17 -20.32
CA GLY A 213 10.15 0.11 -19.52
C GLY A 213 10.71 0.62 -18.19
N ALA A 214 10.09 1.66 -17.63
CA ALA A 214 10.50 2.21 -16.35
C ALA A 214 10.11 1.28 -15.20
N ARG A 215 10.86 1.40 -14.11
CA ARG A 215 10.54 0.80 -12.83
C ARG A 215 10.02 1.84 -11.87
N HIS A 216 9.10 1.42 -11.02
CA HIS A 216 8.61 2.25 -9.94
C HIS A 216 9.41 1.88 -8.70
N ILE A 217 10.37 2.72 -8.34
CA ILE A 217 11.21 2.55 -7.16
C ILE A 217 10.90 3.67 -6.19
N GLU A 218 10.65 3.34 -4.94
CA GLU A 218 10.27 4.32 -3.94
C GLU A 218 11.12 4.19 -2.68
N VAL A 219 11.36 5.30 -2.00
CA VAL A 219 12.24 5.35 -0.84
C VAL A 219 11.43 5.79 0.37
N GLN A 220 11.45 4.95 1.41
CA GLN A 220 10.85 5.29 2.69
C GLN A 220 11.69 6.37 3.38
N VAL A 221 11.06 7.45 3.81
CA VAL A 221 11.66 8.47 4.67
C VAL A 221 10.98 8.51 6.04
N LEU A 222 11.75 8.90 7.04
CA LEU A 222 11.27 9.16 8.39
C LEU A 222 11.96 10.43 8.91
N ALA A 223 11.18 11.40 9.37
CA ALA A 223 11.69 12.69 9.84
C ALA A 223 11.06 13.09 11.19
N ASP A 224 11.82 13.76 12.05
CA ASP A 224 11.33 14.31 13.32
C ASP A 224 11.27 15.84 13.31
N SER A 225 10.60 16.40 14.32
CA SER A 225 10.49 17.85 14.54
C SER A 225 11.80 18.53 14.99
N HIS A 226 12.90 17.78 15.09
CA HIS A 226 14.23 18.28 15.47
C HIS A 226 15.17 18.43 14.26
N GLY A 227 14.66 18.22 13.04
CA GLY A 227 15.40 18.34 11.79
C GLY A 227 16.17 17.09 11.39
N ASN A 228 16.02 15.98 12.12
CA ASN A 228 16.56 14.70 11.69
C ASN A 228 15.65 14.10 10.62
N CYS A 229 16.26 13.57 9.55
CA CYS A 229 15.55 12.86 8.49
C CYS A 229 16.48 11.78 7.93
N ILE A 230 15.98 10.55 7.88
CA ILE A 230 16.68 9.36 7.39
C ILE A 230 15.84 8.66 6.32
N HIS A 231 16.48 7.84 5.48
CA HIS A 231 15.78 6.90 4.62
C HIS A 231 15.91 5.46 5.15
N LEU A 232 14.88 4.64 4.93
CA LEU A 232 14.82 3.23 5.32
C LEU A 232 14.93 2.30 4.10
N ASN A 233 15.87 2.63 3.21
CA ASN A 233 16.09 2.00 1.91
C ASN A 233 14.89 2.11 0.94
N GLU A 234 15.00 1.46 -0.21
CA GLU A 234 14.03 1.48 -1.29
C GLU A 234 13.16 0.21 -1.36
N ARG A 235 12.00 0.37 -2.02
CA ARG A 235 11.11 -0.70 -2.43
C ARG A 235 10.96 -0.68 -3.96
N ASP A 236 10.86 -1.86 -4.56
CA ASP A 236 10.44 -2.02 -5.95
C ASP A 236 8.95 -2.32 -5.97
N CYS A 237 8.20 -1.42 -6.60
CA CYS A 237 6.75 -1.48 -6.73
C CYS A 237 6.34 -1.57 -8.20
N SER A 238 7.25 -2.06 -9.07
CA SER A 238 7.04 -2.04 -10.53
C SER A 238 5.96 -3.00 -11.00
N LEU A 239 5.64 -4.07 -10.25
CA LEU A 239 4.55 -4.95 -10.62
C LEU A 239 3.20 -4.27 -10.35
N GLN A 240 2.63 -3.67 -11.39
CA GLN A 240 1.40 -2.89 -11.32
C GLN A 240 0.40 -3.32 -12.37
N ARG A 241 -0.89 -3.16 -12.07
CA ARG A 241 -2.01 -3.32 -12.99
C ARG A 241 -2.79 -2.01 -13.03
N ARG A 242 -2.87 -1.33 -14.17
CA ARG A 242 -3.57 -0.02 -14.27
C ARG A 242 -3.14 0.96 -13.16
N HIS A 243 -1.84 1.04 -12.90
CA HIS A 243 -1.22 1.85 -11.85
C HIS A 243 -1.53 1.44 -10.40
N GLN A 244 -2.14 0.26 -10.17
CA GLN A 244 -2.30 -0.32 -8.84
C GLN A 244 -1.17 -1.32 -8.58
N LYS A 245 -0.41 -1.13 -7.51
CA LYS A 245 0.66 -2.03 -7.08
C LYS A 245 0.08 -3.39 -6.64
N VAL A 246 0.75 -4.47 -7.01
CA VAL A 246 0.24 -5.86 -6.87
C VAL A 246 1.14 -6.70 -5.95
N ILE A 247 2.44 -6.72 -6.25
CA ILE A 247 3.48 -7.30 -5.41
C ILE A 247 4.60 -6.27 -5.30
N GLU A 248 5.01 -5.97 -4.08
CA GLU A 248 6.09 -5.06 -3.74
C GLU A 248 7.22 -5.83 -3.08
N GLU A 249 8.46 -5.41 -3.30
CA GLU A 249 9.62 -6.06 -2.70
C GLU A 249 10.67 -5.08 -2.18
N ALA A 250 11.38 -5.48 -1.14
CA ALA A 250 12.47 -4.71 -0.54
C ALA A 250 13.66 -5.62 -0.19
N PRO A 251 14.89 -5.25 -0.54
CA PRO A 251 15.27 -4.14 -1.43
C PRO A 251 14.88 -4.41 -2.90
N SER A 252 15.08 -3.43 -3.78
CA SER A 252 14.85 -3.63 -5.21
C SER A 252 15.89 -4.59 -5.82
N PRO A 253 15.49 -5.50 -6.74
CA PRO A 253 16.42 -6.41 -7.41
C PRO A 253 17.40 -5.71 -8.36
N VAL A 254 17.13 -4.48 -8.79
CA VAL A 254 17.95 -3.77 -9.78
C VAL A 254 18.76 -2.61 -9.20
N VAL A 255 18.46 -2.20 -7.97
CA VAL A 255 19.15 -1.07 -7.32
C VAL A 255 20.44 -1.56 -6.66
N ASN A 256 21.58 -1.14 -7.20
CA ASN A 256 22.89 -1.40 -6.61
C ASN A 256 23.19 -0.43 -5.45
N ALA A 257 24.32 -0.60 -4.75
CA ALA A 257 24.65 0.22 -3.58
C ALA A 257 24.82 1.72 -3.90
N GLU A 258 25.45 2.04 -5.04
CA GLU A 258 25.70 3.42 -5.47
C GLU A 258 24.39 4.16 -5.81
N LEU A 259 23.51 3.48 -6.56
CA LEU A 259 22.19 3.99 -6.91
C LEU A 259 21.32 4.13 -5.66
N ARG A 260 21.38 3.17 -4.73
CA ARG A 260 20.65 3.24 -3.45
C ARG A 260 21.04 4.47 -2.64
N GLU A 261 22.34 4.74 -2.53
CA GLU A 261 22.84 5.93 -1.84
C GLU A 261 22.34 7.22 -2.53
N ALA A 262 22.42 7.28 -3.86
CA ALA A 262 21.95 8.45 -4.62
C ALA A 262 20.44 8.69 -4.48
N MET A 263 19.63 7.64 -4.57
CA MET A 263 18.18 7.72 -4.41
C MET A 263 17.79 8.03 -2.96
N GLY A 264 18.47 7.43 -1.98
CA GLY A 264 18.30 7.71 -0.56
C GLY A 264 18.58 9.18 -0.22
N ALA A 265 19.70 9.72 -0.72
CA ALA A 265 20.05 11.12 -0.55
C ALA A 265 19.03 12.06 -1.22
N ALA A 266 18.56 11.72 -2.43
CA ALA A 266 17.52 12.48 -3.12
C ALA A 266 16.18 12.46 -2.37
N ALA A 267 15.80 11.33 -1.77
CA ALA A 267 14.57 11.22 -0.98
C ALA A 267 14.64 12.03 0.32
N VAL A 268 15.77 11.99 1.05
CA VAL A 268 15.98 12.82 2.24
C VAL A 268 15.99 14.31 1.88
N MET A 269 16.58 14.68 0.75
CA MET A 269 16.56 16.04 0.23
C MET A 269 15.14 16.51 -0.11
N ALA A 270 14.34 15.67 -0.77
CA ALA A 270 12.94 15.93 -1.08
C ALA A 270 12.11 16.18 0.19
N ALA A 271 12.27 15.32 1.21
CA ALA A 271 11.57 15.46 2.49
C ALA A 271 11.98 16.76 3.22
N LYS A 272 13.28 17.04 3.32
CA LYS A 272 13.78 18.27 3.96
C LYS A 272 13.33 19.54 3.24
N ALA A 273 13.13 19.49 1.93
CA ALA A 273 12.69 20.65 1.16
C ALA A 273 11.34 21.20 1.62
N VAL A 274 10.46 20.34 2.15
CA VAL A 274 9.11 20.71 2.60
C VAL A 274 8.93 20.62 4.11
N ASP A 275 10.04 20.67 4.87
CA ASP A 275 10.03 20.58 6.34
C ASP A 275 9.22 19.37 6.83
N TYR A 276 9.40 18.22 6.16
CA TYR A 276 8.61 17.02 6.38
C TYR A 276 8.78 16.46 7.80
N GLU A 277 7.71 15.92 8.37
CA GLU A 277 7.66 15.26 9.68
C GLU A 277 6.89 13.95 9.57
N GLY A 278 7.29 12.94 10.33
CA GLY A 278 6.66 11.61 10.34
C GLY A 278 7.18 10.69 9.24
N ALA A 279 6.38 9.68 8.90
CA ALA A 279 6.68 8.73 7.83
C ALA A 279 6.14 9.24 6.48
N GLY A 280 6.92 9.05 5.42
CA GLY A 280 6.52 9.38 4.05
C GLY A 280 7.29 8.57 3.04
N THR A 281 6.88 8.63 1.78
CA THR A 281 7.59 7.94 0.71
C THR A 281 7.83 8.86 -0.46
N VAL A 282 9.05 8.86 -0.97
CA VAL A 282 9.41 9.56 -2.21
C VAL A 282 9.47 8.53 -3.33
N GLU A 283 8.61 8.66 -4.32
CA GLU A 283 8.51 7.75 -5.46
C GLU A 283 9.35 8.26 -6.64
N PHE A 284 10.02 7.33 -7.33
CA PHE A 284 10.85 7.60 -8.49
C PHE A 284 10.52 6.63 -9.63
N LEU A 285 10.63 7.15 -10.86
CA LEU A 285 10.76 6.31 -12.05
C LEU A 285 12.24 6.05 -12.33
N LEU A 286 12.65 4.79 -12.32
CA LEU A 286 13.99 4.34 -12.68
C LEU A 286 13.99 3.81 -14.12
N SER A 287 14.85 4.39 -14.96
CA SER A 287 15.05 3.96 -16.34
C SER A 287 15.97 2.73 -16.45
N ASP A 288 15.95 2.08 -17.60
CA ASP A 288 16.86 0.99 -17.98
C ASP A 288 18.34 1.35 -17.93
N ARG A 289 18.66 2.64 -18.06
CA ARG A 289 20.04 3.19 -18.01
C ARG A 289 20.54 3.48 -16.60
N GLY A 290 19.68 3.36 -15.59
CA GLY A 290 20.00 3.71 -14.21
C GLY A 290 19.74 5.18 -13.84
N ASP A 291 19.23 6.00 -14.77
CA ASP A 291 18.74 7.34 -14.44
C ASP A 291 17.41 7.23 -13.67
N PHE A 292 17.27 7.95 -12.57
CA PHE A 292 16.03 8.00 -11.79
C PHE A 292 15.47 9.42 -11.72
N PHE A 293 14.14 9.53 -11.63
CA PHE A 293 13.43 10.80 -11.65
C PHE A 293 12.26 10.78 -10.67
N PHE A 294 12.13 11.84 -9.87
CA PHE A 294 11.02 12.04 -8.95
C PHE A 294 9.69 11.96 -9.69
N LEU A 295 8.78 11.16 -9.14
CA LEU A 295 7.42 10.97 -9.61
C LEU A 295 6.45 11.74 -8.71
N GLU A 296 6.42 11.40 -7.44
CA GLU A 296 5.59 12.03 -6.42
C GLU A 296 6.13 11.75 -5.01
N MET A 297 5.54 12.41 -4.01
CA MET A 297 5.78 12.09 -2.61
C MET A 297 4.44 11.77 -1.95
N ASN A 298 4.31 10.54 -1.46
CA ASN A 298 3.16 10.12 -0.67
C ASN A 298 3.35 10.63 0.76
N THR A 299 2.50 11.56 1.18
CA THR A 299 2.65 12.31 2.44
C THR A 299 2.03 11.57 3.64
N ARG A 300 2.27 10.27 3.69
CA ARG A 300 1.65 9.32 4.62
C ARG A 300 2.38 7.98 4.63
N LEU A 301 1.95 7.08 5.51
CA LEU A 301 2.29 5.66 5.42
C LEU A 301 1.70 5.05 4.13
N GLN A 302 2.35 4.02 3.62
CA GLN A 302 1.88 3.24 2.46
C GLN A 302 1.51 1.82 2.85
N VAL A 303 0.76 1.15 1.97
CA VAL A 303 0.26 -0.23 2.16
C VAL A 303 1.44 -1.17 2.38
N GLU A 304 2.45 -1.03 1.53
CA GLU A 304 3.69 -1.78 1.39
C GLU A 304 4.80 -1.42 2.40
N HIS A 305 4.50 -0.59 3.41
CA HIS A 305 5.46 -0.33 4.50
C HIS A 305 6.01 -1.60 5.19
N PRO A 306 5.28 -2.73 5.32
CA PRO A 306 5.79 -3.92 5.99
C PRO A 306 7.05 -4.51 5.34
N VAL A 307 7.24 -4.41 4.02
CA VAL A 307 8.47 -4.95 3.41
C VAL A 307 9.72 -4.20 3.89
N THR A 308 9.59 -2.90 4.14
CA THR A 308 10.65 -2.09 4.75
C THR A 308 10.87 -2.46 6.22
N GLU A 309 9.80 -2.62 7.00
CA GLU A 309 9.91 -3.04 8.41
C GLU A 309 10.63 -4.38 8.53
N MET A 310 10.31 -5.35 7.65
CA MET A 310 10.90 -6.68 7.68
C MET A 310 12.40 -6.72 7.36
N ILE A 311 12.92 -5.80 6.53
CA ILE A 311 14.37 -5.77 6.20
C ILE A 311 15.19 -4.87 7.14
N THR A 312 14.55 -3.90 7.79
CA THR A 312 15.24 -2.93 8.67
C THR A 312 15.05 -3.23 10.16
N GLY A 313 13.97 -3.91 10.54
CA GLY A 313 13.57 -4.10 11.94
C GLY A 313 12.97 -2.84 12.59
N VAL A 314 12.71 -1.78 11.81
CA VAL A 314 12.11 -0.54 12.30
C VAL A 314 10.59 -0.63 12.17
N ASP A 315 9.87 -0.52 13.28
CA ASP A 315 8.41 -0.40 13.26
C ASP A 315 8.01 1.04 12.93
N LEU A 316 7.41 1.24 11.76
CA LEU A 316 7.08 2.55 11.22
C LEU A 316 5.91 3.22 11.95
N VAL A 317 4.91 2.46 12.38
CA VAL A 317 3.74 3.02 13.08
C VAL A 317 4.12 3.45 14.50
N LEU A 318 4.92 2.65 15.21
CA LEU A 318 5.47 3.05 16.51
C LEU A 318 6.34 4.30 16.37
N LYS A 319 7.18 4.38 15.32
CA LYS A 319 7.97 5.58 15.03
C LYS A 319 7.09 6.80 14.72
N GLN A 320 5.96 6.63 14.05
CA GLN A 320 5.01 7.72 13.84
C GLN A 320 4.44 8.25 15.18
N PHE A 321 4.14 7.37 16.15
CA PHE A 321 3.72 7.81 17.48
C PHE A 321 4.83 8.57 18.22
N GLU A 322 6.07 8.06 18.19
CA GLU A 322 7.22 8.72 18.81
C GLU A 322 7.49 10.11 18.21
N VAL A 323 7.46 10.22 16.87
CA VAL A 323 7.64 11.50 16.18
C VAL A 323 6.52 12.47 16.52
N ALA A 324 5.26 12.04 16.46
CA ALA A 324 4.10 12.88 16.81
C ALA A 324 4.11 13.30 18.29
N ALA A 325 4.80 12.54 19.15
CA ALA A 325 5.06 12.89 20.54
C ALA A 325 6.20 13.92 20.72
N GLY A 326 6.81 14.39 19.63
CA GLY A 326 7.93 15.33 19.65
C GLY A 326 9.26 14.69 20.02
N MET A 327 9.39 13.36 19.95
CA MET A 327 10.64 12.67 20.25
C MET A 327 11.61 12.76 19.06
N THR A 328 12.91 12.68 19.35
CA THR A 328 13.91 12.49 18.29
C THR A 328 13.84 11.06 17.74
N LEU A 329 14.23 10.84 16.48
CA LEU A 329 14.19 9.50 15.84
C LEU A 329 14.89 8.38 16.63
N GLY A 330 15.96 8.74 17.37
CA GLY A 330 16.79 7.78 18.10
C GLY A 330 17.58 6.82 17.17
N LEU A 331 17.61 7.12 15.87
CA LEU A 331 18.28 6.39 14.81
C LEU A 331 19.00 7.38 13.90
N THR A 332 20.16 6.98 13.40
CA THR A 332 20.93 7.70 12.39
C THR A 332 20.97 6.90 11.09
N GLN A 333 21.35 7.53 9.98
CA GLN A 333 21.42 6.83 8.69
C GLN A 333 22.36 5.61 8.73
N SER A 334 23.43 5.66 9.53
CA SER A 334 24.38 4.54 9.69
C SER A 334 23.82 3.36 10.49
N ASP A 335 22.72 3.53 11.22
CA ASP A 335 22.06 2.44 11.95
C ASP A 335 21.15 1.61 11.03
N ILE A 336 20.87 2.11 9.82
CA ILE A 336 19.94 1.50 8.88
C ILE A 336 20.69 0.54 7.95
N GLY A 337 20.51 -0.75 8.19
CA GLY A 337 21.01 -1.83 7.32
C GLY A 337 19.91 -2.43 6.44
N ILE A 338 20.31 -3.45 5.67
CA ILE A 338 19.40 -4.35 4.93
C ILE A 338 19.68 -5.77 5.42
N THR A 339 18.66 -6.42 6.00
CA THR A 339 18.72 -7.83 6.37
C THR A 339 17.78 -8.63 5.48
N GLY A 340 18.34 -9.48 4.62
CA GLY A 340 17.57 -10.36 3.76
C GLY A 340 16.76 -9.63 2.68
N HIS A 341 15.60 -10.20 2.34
CA HIS A 341 14.70 -9.74 1.29
C HIS A 341 13.26 -9.99 1.72
N SER A 342 12.40 -9.01 1.50
CA SER A 342 10.98 -9.06 1.82
C SER A 342 10.12 -8.86 0.58
N MET A 343 8.98 -9.54 0.52
CA MET A 343 7.97 -9.39 -0.53
C MET A 343 6.58 -9.31 0.11
N GLU A 344 5.74 -8.42 -0.38
CA GLU A 344 4.34 -8.30 -0.01
C GLU A 344 3.46 -8.61 -1.22
N ALA A 345 2.39 -9.35 -1.01
CA ALA A 345 1.34 -9.55 -2.00
C ALA A 345 -0.01 -9.08 -1.43
N ARG A 346 -0.72 -8.25 -2.18
CA ARG A 346 -2.05 -7.75 -1.80
C ARG A 346 -3.13 -8.76 -2.18
N ILE A 347 -3.80 -9.31 -1.17
CA ILE A 347 -4.87 -10.30 -1.35
C ILE A 347 -6.19 -9.56 -1.53
N TYR A 348 -6.78 -9.69 -2.72
CA TYR A 348 -8.03 -9.05 -3.10
C TYR A 348 -9.13 -10.08 -3.35
N ALA A 349 -10.35 -9.72 -2.99
CA ALA A 349 -11.56 -10.37 -3.48
C ALA A 349 -11.88 -9.87 -4.90
N GLU A 350 -11.12 -10.35 -5.88
CA GLU A 350 -11.27 -10.02 -7.31
C GLU A 350 -11.19 -11.31 -8.14
N ASP A 351 -11.79 -11.31 -9.34
CA ASP A 351 -11.75 -12.42 -10.31
C ASP A 351 -10.78 -12.09 -11.48
N PRO A 352 -9.51 -12.55 -11.44
CA PRO A 352 -8.54 -12.29 -12.50
C PRO A 352 -9.01 -12.72 -13.90
N SER A 353 -9.79 -13.81 -13.99
CA SER A 353 -10.30 -14.34 -15.26
C SER A 353 -11.33 -13.42 -15.93
N LYS A 354 -11.94 -12.51 -15.16
CA LYS A 354 -12.90 -11.52 -15.64
C LYS A 354 -12.34 -10.11 -15.61
N GLY A 355 -11.03 -9.96 -15.77
CA GLY A 355 -10.37 -8.66 -15.74
C GLY A 355 -10.38 -8.03 -14.34
N PHE A 356 -10.30 -8.88 -13.31
CA PHE A 356 -10.22 -8.50 -11.90
C PHE A 356 -11.42 -7.71 -11.38
N LEU A 357 -12.62 -8.09 -11.80
CA LEU A 357 -13.83 -7.52 -11.21
C LEU A 357 -13.93 -7.90 -9.72
N PRO A 358 -14.32 -6.96 -8.83
CA PRO A 358 -14.55 -7.26 -7.43
C PRO A 358 -15.56 -8.40 -7.25
N ALA A 359 -15.24 -9.33 -6.34
CA ALA A 359 -16.03 -10.50 -6.03
C ALA A 359 -16.64 -10.36 -4.63
N ILE A 360 -17.91 -9.95 -4.58
CA ILE A 360 -18.66 -9.80 -3.32
C ILE A 360 -19.13 -11.16 -2.78
N GLY A 361 -19.33 -11.23 -1.46
CA GLY A 361 -19.85 -12.42 -0.79
C GLY A 361 -19.25 -12.61 0.60
N ASP A 362 -19.67 -13.69 1.26
CA ASP A 362 -19.21 -14.00 2.62
C ASP A 362 -17.94 -14.86 2.59
N LEU A 363 -17.01 -14.56 3.49
CA LEU A 363 -15.82 -15.35 3.75
C LEU A 363 -16.20 -16.57 4.59
N ALA A 364 -16.71 -17.61 3.92
CA ALA A 364 -17.05 -18.89 4.55
C ALA A 364 -15.87 -19.55 5.29
N MET A 365 -14.64 -19.30 4.85
CA MET A 365 -13.43 -19.70 5.55
C MET A 365 -12.33 -18.68 5.35
N TRP A 366 -11.64 -18.32 6.43
CA TRP A 366 -10.41 -17.53 6.38
C TRP A 366 -9.37 -18.16 7.33
N ARG A 367 -8.30 -18.70 6.76
CA ARG A 367 -7.16 -19.25 7.50
C ARG A 367 -5.89 -18.68 6.89
N ALA A 368 -5.35 -17.66 7.55
CA ALA A 368 -4.07 -17.06 7.21
C ALA A 368 -2.92 -18.08 7.38
N PRO A 369 -1.91 -18.07 6.50
CA PRO A 369 -0.70 -18.87 6.68
C PRO A 369 0.09 -18.34 7.90
N ALA A 370 0.87 -19.22 8.52
CA ALA A 370 1.71 -18.87 9.65
C ALA A 370 3.06 -19.62 9.56
N GLY A 371 4.10 -19.02 10.13
CA GLY A 371 5.42 -19.64 10.21
C GLY A 371 6.56 -18.61 10.20
N PRO A 372 7.82 -19.08 10.31
CA PRO A 372 8.98 -18.20 10.31
C PRO A 372 9.07 -17.35 9.05
N GLY A 373 9.16 -16.03 9.24
CA GLY A 373 9.27 -15.07 8.13
C GLY A 373 7.98 -14.88 7.34
N ILE A 374 6.81 -15.21 7.90
CA ILE A 374 5.48 -14.92 7.34
C ILE A 374 4.78 -13.94 8.28
N ARG A 375 4.27 -12.85 7.71
CA ARG A 375 3.45 -11.84 8.38
C ARG A 375 2.18 -11.62 7.56
N VAL A 376 1.05 -11.48 8.23
CA VAL A 376 -0.25 -11.23 7.59
C VAL A 376 -0.91 -10.06 8.30
N ASP A 377 -1.07 -8.96 7.58
CA ASP A 377 -1.80 -7.79 8.04
C ASP A 377 -3.19 -7.88 7.38
N THR A 378 -4.25 -8.12 8.18
CA THR A 378 -5.59 -8.42 7.65
C THR A 378 -6.64 -7.45 8.18
N GLY A 379 -7.58 -7.09 7.31
CA GLY A 379 -8.77 -6.32 7.66
C GLY A 379 -10.03 -7.16 7.84
N VAL A 380 -9.93 -8.49 7.66
CA VAL A 380 -11.07 -9.41 7.64
C VAL A 380 -10.82 -10.65 8.48
N ARG A 381 -11.91 -11.36 8.81
CA ARG A 381 -11.89 -12.68 9.45
C ARG A 381 -12.92 -13.62 8.81
N GLU A 382 -12.87 -14.88 9.23
CA GLU A 382 -13.88 -15.88 8.86
C GLU A 382 -15.28 -15.40 9.28
N GLY A 383 -16.22 -15.44 8.34
CA GLY A 383 -17.60 -14.96 8.52
C GLY A 383 -17.85 -13.50 8.13
N ASP A 384 -16.81 -12.71 7.83
CA ASP A 384 -17.02 -11.33 7.33
C ASP A 384 -17.53 -11.34 5.88
N SER A 385 -18.19 -10.25 5.49
CA SER A 385 -18.72 -10.05 4.13
C SER A 385 -17.88 -9.05 3.34
N VAL A 386 -17.54 -9.39 2.11
CA VAL A 386 -17.00 -8.48 1.10
C VAL A 386 -18.16 -7.78 0.41
N THR A 387 -18.24 -6.46 0.56
CA THR A 387 -19.32 -5.62 -0.02
C THR A 387 -18.81 -4.72 -1.13
N VAL A 388 -19.73 -3.99 -1.77
CA VAL A 388 -19.41 -2.98 -2.80
C VAL A 388 -19.04 -1.62 -2.22
N ASP A 389 -19.18 -1.45 -0.90
CA ASP A 389 -19.06 -0.14 -0.25
C ASP A 389 -17.61 0.36 -0.17
N PHE A 390 -16.65 -0.57 -0.24
CA PHE A 390 -15.22 -0.30 -0.04
C PHE A 390 -14.32 -1.07 -1.02
N ASP A 391 -13.03 -0.78 -0.96
CA ASP A 391 -11.99 -1.53 -1.66
C ASP A 391 -12.01 -3.03 -1.25
N PRO A 392 -11.84 -3.96 -2.22
CA PRO A 392 -11.96 -5.41 -1.97
C PRO A 392 -10.69 -6.06 -1.40
N MET A 393 -9.71 -5.30 -0.90
CA MET A 393 -8.51 -5.86 -0.26
C MET A 393 -8.87 -6.54 1.07
N LEU A 394 -8.50 -7.81 1.19
CA LEU A 394 -8.74 -8.65 2.36
C LEU A 394 -7.56 -8.58 3.35
N ALA A 395 -6.35 -8.69 2.82
CA ALA A 395 -5.12 -8.75 3.60
C ALA A 395 -3.89 -8.45 2.75
N LYS A 396 -2.78 -8.19 3.44
CA LYS A 396 -1.43 -8.17 2.89
C LYS A 396 -0.69 -9.40 3.40
N LEU A 397 -0.15 -10.19 2.49
CA LEU A 397 0.71 -11.31 2.84
C LEU A 397 2.16 -10.91 2.61
N VAL A 398 2.91 -10.80 3.70
CA VAL A 398 4.30 -10.35 3.71
C VAL A 398 5.19 -11.53 4.07
N VAL A 399 6.28 -11.72 3.32
CA VAL A 399 7.28 -12.73 3.63
C VAL A 399 8.67 -12.13 3.66
N HIS A 400 9.53 -12.63 4.53
CA HIS A 400 10.93 -12.25 4.62
C HIS A 400 11.82 -13.47 4.55
N ALA A 401 12.93 -13.43 3.80
CA ALA A 401 13.91 -14.50 3.70
C ALA A 401 15.34 -13.98 3.51
N PRO A 402 16.39 -14.81 3.69
CA PRO A 402 17.77 -14.38 3.49
C PRO A 402 18.12 -13.92 2.06
N THR A 403 17.37 -14.36 1.05
CA THR A 403 17.60 -14.00 -0.36
C THR A 403 16.27 -13.79 -1.09
N ARG A 404 16.29 -13.00 -2.17
CA ARG A 404 15.13 -12.78 -3.04
C ARG A 404 14.48 -14.09 -3.51
N THR A 405 15.28 -15.05 -4.00
CA THR A 405 14.77 -16.35 -4.45
C THR A 405 14.12 -17.14 -3.31
N ALA A 406 14.67 -17.08 -2.10
CA ALA A 406 14.06 -17.71 -0.94
C ALA A 406 12.75 -16.99 -0.52
N ALA A 407 12.68 -15.67 -0.66
CA ALA A 407 11.48 -14.89 -0.40
C ALA A 407 10.38 -15.23 -1.41
N ALA A 408 10.68 -15.27 -2.72
CA ALA A 408 9.73 -15.67 -3.75
C ALA A 408 9.16 -17.09 -3.51
N ARG A 409 10.03 -18.05 -3.17
CA ARG A 409 9.58 -19.42 -2.82
C ARG A 409 8.72 -19.44 -1.55
N ARG A 410 9.07 -18.63 -0.54
CA ARG A 410 8.28 -18.51 0.69
C ARG A 410 6.92 -17.88 0.41
N LEU A 411 6.85 -16.86 -0.45
CA LEU A 411 5.61 -16.21 -0.87
C LEU A 411 4.71 -17.22 -1.61
N TYR A 412 5.26 -17.97 -2.55
CA TYR A 412 4.55 -19.05 -3.24
C TYR A 412 3.93 -20.07 -2.27
N ASN A 413 4.72 -20.54 -1.30
CA ASN A 413 4.25 -21.51 -0.31
C ASN A 413 3.18 -20.90 0.61
N ALA A 414 3.40 -19.69 1.11
CA ALA A 414 2.46 -19.01 1.99
C ALA A 414 1.12 -18.71 1.30
N LEU A 415 1.15 -18.31 0.02
CA LEU A 415 -0.06 -18.16 -0.80
C LEU A 415 -0.76 -19.50 -1.06
N SER A 416 0.00 -20.60 -1.18
CA SER A 416 -0.57 -21.95 -1.32
C SER A 416 -1.24 -22.46 -0.04
N ASP A 417 -0.77 -22.00 1.12
CA ASP A 417 -1.30 -22.37 2.44
C ASP A 417 -2.45 -21.45 2.90
N LEU A 418 -2.59 -20.26 2.31
CA LEU A 418 -3.68 -19.31 2.58
C LEU A 418 -5.01 -19.88 2.09
N ARG A 419 -5.99 -20.03 3.00
CA ARG A 419 -7.34 -20.49 2.66
C ARG A 419 -8.33 -19.35 2.79
N ALA A 420 -8.87 -18.93 1.65
CA ALA A 420 -9.97 -17.96 1.56
C ALA A 420 -11.08 -18.59 0.72
N LEU A 421 -12.17 -19.03 1.36
CA LEU A 421 -13.32 -19.66 0.71
C LEU A 421 -14.57 -18.80 0.85
N GLY A 422 -15.48 -18.91 -0.11
CA GLY A 422 -16.75 -18.19 -0.14
C GLY A 422 -16.79 -17.01 -1.11
N VAL A 423 -15.64 -16.42 -1.42
CA VAL A 423 -15.45 -15.41 -2.47
C VAL A 423 -14.32 -15.81 -3.41
N ILE A 424 -14.36 -15.32 -4.65
CA ILE A 424 -13.25 -15.46 -5.60
C ILE A 424 -12.15 -14.48 -5.17
N THR A 425 -10.89 -14.91 -5.26
CA THR A 425 -9.73 -14.08 -4.89
C THR A 425 -8.65 -14.11 -5.96
N ASN A 426 -7.73 -13.15 -5.89
CA ASN A 426 -6.55 -13.09 -6.77
C ASN A 426 -5.39 -14.02 -6.33
N ILE A 427 -5.56 -14.85 -5.30
CA ILE A 427 -4.48 -15.67 -4.71
C ILE A 427 -3.80 -16.55 -5.76
N GLY A 428 -4.58 -17.22 -6.61
CA GLY A 428 -4.03 -18.10 -7.64
C GLY A 428 -3.17 -17.38 -8.67
N PHE A 429 -3.60 -16.20 -9.11
CA PHE A 429 -2.82 -15.31 -9.98
C PHE A 429 -1.49 -14.92 -9.31
N LEU A 430 -1.53 -14.52 -8.04
CA LEU A 430 -0.32 -14.16 -7.28
C LEU A 430 0.64 -15.34 -7.17
N ARG A 431 0.14 -16.56 -6.93
CA ARG A 431 0.97 -17.78 -6.89
C ARG A 431 1.73 -17.99 -8.19
N GLN A 432 1.03 -17.93 -9.33
CA GLN A 432 1.68 -18.12 -10.63
C GLN A 432 2.69 -17.00 -10.92
N MET A 433 2.39 -15.76 -10.57
CA MET A 433 3.32 -14.63 -10.71
C MET A 433 4.65 -14.89 -9.99
N THR A 434 4.62 -15.39 -8.74
CA THR A 434 5.85 -15.60 -7.96
C THR A 434 6.85 -16.60 -8.54
N ILE A 435 6.38 -17.47 -9.45
CA ILE A 435 7.22 -18.48 -10.14
C ILE A 435 7.44 -18.14 -11.61
N HIS A 436 6.85 -17.05 -12.12
CA HIS A 436 6.99 -16.64 -13.50
C HIS A 436 8.46 -16.25 -13.81
N PRO A 437 9.04 -16.69 -14.93
CA PRO A 437 10.46 -16.42 -15.25
C PRO A 437 10.85 -14.94 -15.18
N ASP A 438 9.98 -14.04 -15.64
CA ASP A 438 10.24 -12.60 -15.63
C ASP A 438 10.21 -12.00 -14.22
N PHE A 439 9.32 -12.51 -13.36
CA PHE A 439 9.31 -12.12 -11.96
C PHE A 439 10.56 -12.64 -11.24
N VAL A 440 10.93 -13.89 -11.48
CA VAL A 440 12.11 -14.54 -10.87
C VAL A 440 13.42 -13.89 -11.31
N SER A 441 13.53 -13.48 -12.58
CA SER A 441 14.69 -12.77 -13.11
C SER A 441 14.78 -11.33 -12.59
N GLY A 442 13.65 -10.78 -12.11
CA GLY A 442 13.53 -9.40 -11.68
C GLY A 442 13.37 -8.43 -12.85
N SER A 443 12.93 -8.87 -14.03
CA SER A 443 12.79 -8.04 -15.25
C SER A 443 11.50 -7.21 -15.33
N ILE A 444 10.68 -7.21 -14.28
CA ILE A 444 9.38 -6.52 -14.24
C ILE A 444 9.52 -5.00 -14.36
N THR A 445 8.71 -4.41 -15.22
CA THR A 445 8.53 -2.96 -15.43
C THR A 445 7.07 -2.57 -15.17
N THR A 446 6.78 -1.27 -15.06
CA THR A 446 5.44 -0.77 -14.72
C THR A 446 4.34 -1.13 -15.73
N ASP A 447 4.70 -1.39 -16.98
CA ASP A 447 3.83 -1.77 -18.09
C ASP A 447 3.74 -3.29 -18.30
N TYR A 448 4.35 -4.10 -17.43
CA TYR A 448 4.45 -5.54 -17.60
C TYR A 448 3.08 -6.23 -17.69
N LEU A 449 2.21 -6.02 -16.69
CA LEU A 449 0.88 -6.66 -16.69
C LEU A 449 -0.08 -6.08 -17.72
N ASP A 450 0.14 -4.85 -18.16
CA ASP A 450 -0.68 -4.23 -19.20
C ASP A 450 -0.31 -4.78 -20.60
N SER A 451 0.87 -5.37 -20.76
CA SER A 451 1.39 -5.94 -22.01
C SER A 451 1.47 -7.47 -22.03
N THR A 452 1.19 -8.14 -20.91
CA THR A 452 1.22 -9.60 -20.76
C THR A 452 -0.19 -10.19 -20.75
N ASP A 453 -0.39 -11.35 -21.37
CA ASP A 453 -1.68 -12.03 -21.32
C ASP A 453 -1.90 -12.62 -19.92
N ILE A 454 -2.98 -12.19 -19.24
CA ILE A 454 -3.31 -12.64 -17.87
C ILE A 454 -3.49 -14.17 -17.79
N SER A 455 -3.83 -14.84 -18.90
CA SER A 455 -3.94 -16.30 -18.94
C SER A 455 -2.63 -17.03 -18.70
N GLU A 456 -1.48 -16.36 -18.86
CA GLU A 456 -0.16 -16.91 -18.49
C GLU A 456 -0.03 -17.18 -16.98
N PHE A 457 -0.88 -16.52 -16.16
CA PHE A 457 -0.93 -16.67 -14.71
C PHE A 457 -2.15 -17.46 -14.23
N ALA A 458 -2.87 -18.13 -15.12
CA ALA A 458 -4.00 -18.97 -14.75
C ALA A 458 -3.52 -20.18 -13.95
N GLU A 459 -4.25 -20.54 -12.90
CA GLU A 459 -3.99 -21.80 -12.21
C GLU A 459 -4.35 -22.99 -13.13
N PRO A 460 -3.62 -24.11 -13.01
CA PRO A 460 -4.00 -25.33 -13.71
C PRO A 460 -5.43 -25.74 -13.34
N GLU A 461 -6.27 -26.02 -14.33
CA GLU A 461 -7.61 -26.57 -14.06
C GLU A 461 -7.49 -27.91 -13.32
N HIS A 462 -8.23 -28.03 -12.21
CA HIS A 462 -8.38 -29.28 -11.49
C HIS A 462 -9.64 -30.01 -11.98
N ASP A 463 -9.51 -31.30 -12.27
CA ASP A 463 -10.66 -32.15 -12.60
C ASP A 463 -11.68 -32.12 -11.44
N PRO A 464 -12.92 -31.64 -11.65
CA PRO A 464 -13.94 -31.59 -10.61
C PRO A 464 -14.18 -32.95 -9.93
N SER A 465 -14.01 -34.06 -10.66
CA SER A 465 -14.15 -35.41 -10.12
C SER A 465 -13.10 -35.70 -9.05
N THR A 466 -11.88 -35.19 -9.24
CA THR A 466 -10.78 -35.29 -8.27
C THR A 466 -11.08 -34.47 -7.03
N LEU A 467 -11.59 -33.24 -7.18
CA LEU A 467 -11.97 -32.40 -6.04
C LEU A 467 -13.11 -33.03 -5.23
N VAL A 468 -14.14 -33.57 -5.90
CA VAL A 468 -15.25 -34.29 -5.25
C VAL A 468 -14.73 -35.55 -4.53
N ALA A 469 -13.82 -36.31 -5.14
CA ALA A 469 -13.22 -37.47 -4.50
C ALA A 469 -12.42 -37.10 -3.24
N ILE A 470 -11.64 -36.01 -3.29
CA ILE A 470 -10.91 -35.48 -2.13
C ILE A 470 -11.88 -35.05 -1.03
N ALA A 471 -12.92 -34.27 -1.37
CA ALA A 471 -13.92 -33.80 -0.42
C ALA A 471 -14.70 -34.97 0.24
N ALA A 472 -15.11 -35.96 -0.55
CA ALA A 472 -15.79 -37.16 -0.07
C ALA A 472 -14.89 -38.00 0.85
N ALA A 473 -13.61 -38.15 0.49
CA ALA A 473 -12.63 -38.82 1.34
C ALA A 473 -12.43 -38.04 2.66
N ALA A 474 -12.24 -36.72 2.59
CA ALA A 474 -12.07 -35.86 3.77
C ALA A 474 -13.27 -35.96 4.72
N SER A 475 -14.51 -35.91 4.19
CA SER A 475 -15.72 -36.08 4.98
C SER A 475 -15.83 -37.48 5.59
N ARG A 476 -15.47 -38.54 4.84
CA ARG A 476 -15.42 -39.91 5.37
C ARG A 476 -14.40 -40.07 6.51
N PHE A 477 -13.26 -39.37 6.41
CA PHE A 477 -12.25 -39.32 7.48
C PHE A 477 -12.63 -38.36 8.61
N GLY A 478 -13.78 -37.69 8.53
CA GLY A 478 -14.28 -36.77 9.54
C GLY A 478 -13.47 -35.49 9.66
N LEU A 479 -12.72 -35.10 8.61
CA LEU A 479 -11.91 -33.87 8.59
C LEU A 479 -12.77 -32.60 8.53
N ASP A 480 -14.04 -32.74 8.17
CA ASP A 480 -15.08 -31.71 8.18
C ASP A 480 -15.81 -31.58 9.54
N ARG A 481 -15.60 -32.53 10.45
CA ARG A 481 -16.20 -32.50 11.78
C ARG A 481 -15.40 -31.54 12.66
N VAL A 482 -15.87 -30.30 12.74
CA VAL A 482 -15.43 -29.36 13.79
C VAL A 482 -15.62 -30.06 15.13
N GLY A 483 -14.53 -30.27 15.87
CA GLY A 483 -14.62 -30.83 17.22
C GLY A 483 -15.53 -29.94 18.04
N VAL A 484 -16.71 -30.46 18.41
CA VAL A 484 -17.60 -29.80 19.35
C VAL A 484 -16.88 -29.80 20.69
N ALA A 485 -16.08 -28.77 20.96
CA ALA A 485 -15.70 -28.40 22.31
C ALA A 485 -16.94 -27.77 22.95
N GLY A 486 -17.87 -28.62 23.36
CA GLY A 486 -19.13 -28.22 23.98
C GLY A 486 -19.70 -29.38 24.75
N GLY A 487 -19.52 -29.35 26.08
CA GLY A 487 -20.16 -30.30 26.98
C GLY A 487 -19.37 -30.51 28.24
N ASP A 488 -19.62 -29.63 29.22
CA ASP A 488 -19.33 -29.84 30.64
C ASP A 488 -19.84 -31.24 31.05
N GLY A 489 -18.91 -32.19 31.18
CA GLY A 489 -19.23 -33.59 31.37
C GLY A 489 -18.00 -34.30 31.87
N THR A 490 -17.97 -34.59 33.16
CA THR A 490 -17.00 -35.45 33.81
C THR A 490 -16.98 -36.83 33.14
N LEU A 491 -16.13 -36.99 32.14
CA LEU A 491 -15.88 -38.27 31.48
C LEU A 491 -15.03 -39.13 32.41
N VAL A 492 -15.72 -39.95 33.19
CA VAL A 492 -15.14 -41.03 33.98
C VAL A 492 -14.88 -42.21 33.04
N ASP A 493 -13.66 -42.73 33.02
CA ASP A 493 -13.29 -43.91 32.24
C ASP A 493 -14.02 -45.17 32.78
N GLU A 494 -14.84 -45.82 31.95
CA GLU A 494 -15.61 -47.03 32.31
C GLU A 494 -14.73 -48.27 32.61
N HIS A 495 -13.40 -48.20 32.40
CA HIS A 495 -12.49 -49.28 32.76
C HIS A 495 -11.62 -49.02 33.99
N THR A 496 -11.34 -47.76 34.34
CA THR A 496 -10.46 -47.42 35.48
C THR A 496 -11.11 -46.56 36.56
N GLY A 497 -12.25 -45.90 36.27
CA GLY A 497 -12.98 -45.09 37.24
C GLY A 497 -12.35 -43.73 37.60
N HIS A 498 -11.29 -43.31 36.91
CA HIS A 498 -10.63 -42.02 37.15
C HIS A 498 -11.04 -40.96 36.10
N ALA A 499 -11.23 -39.72 36.55
CA ALA A 499 -11.48 -38.56 35.68
C ALA A 499 -10.16 -37.84 35.39
N GLY A 500 -9.87 -37.59 34.11
CA GLY A 500 -8.79 -36.69 33.68
C GLY A 500 -7.44 -37.34 33.32
N ASP A 501 -7.43 -38.43 32.55
CA ASP A 501 -6.18 -38.98 31.99
C ASP A 501 -5.59 -38.03 30.92
N PRO A 502 -4.43 -37.39 31.16
CA PRO A 502 -3.82 -36.44 30.24
C PRO A 502 -3.19 -37.12 29.00
N PHE A 503 -3.13 -38.45 28.95
CA PHE A 503 -2.46 -39.18 27.86
C PHE A 503 -3.39 -39.55 26.69
N ARG A 504 -4.70 -39.29 26.78
CA ARG A 504 -5.65 -39.52 25.67
C ARG A 504 -5.61 -38.48 24.55
N THR A 505 -4.97 -37.32 24.74
CA THR A 505 -4.80 -36.31 23.68
C THR A 505 -3.60 -36.57 22.76
N LEU A 506 -2.78 -37.58 23.08
CA LEU A 506 -1.66 -37.99 22.25
C LEU A 506 -2.11 -39.01 21.18
N SER A 507 -2.95 -38.57 20.26
CA SER A 507 -3.20 -39.30 19.00
C SER A 507 -2.05 -39.07 18.03
N ARG A 508 -0.87 -39.65 18.31
CA ARG A 508 0.21 -39.79 17.34
C ARG A 508 0.70 -41.23 17.33
N SER A 509 0.27 -41.99 16.34
CA SER A 509 0.95 -43.21 15.91
C SER A 509 2.21 -42.80 15.12
N PHE A 510 3.38 -43.00 15.72
CA PHE A 510 4.67 -42.94 15.03
C PHE A 510 4.91 -44.26 14.28
N PRO A 511 5.49 -44.24 13.06
CA PRO A 511 6.33 -45.32 12.58
C PRO A 511 7.68 -45.34 13.31
#